data_AF-A0A151NY34-F1
#
_entry.id   AF-A0A151NY34-F1
#
_cell.length_a   1.000
_cell.length_b   1.000
_cell.length_c   1.000
_cell.angle_alpha   90.00
_cell.angle_beta   90.00
_cell.angle_gamma   90.00
#
_symmetry.space_group_name_H-M   'P 1'
#
loop_
_entity.id
_entity.type
_entity.pdbx_description
1 polymer ?
#
loop_
_entity_poly.entity_id
_entity_poly.type
_entity_poly.pdbx_seq_one_letter_code
_entity_poly.pdbx_strand_id
1 'polypeptide(L)'
;MPFDQRFPAYRAHTTNGADPPSARRVAARVPPSSCRRMIIPVRCFTCGKIVGNKWEAYLGLLQAEYTEGDALDALGLKRYCCRRMLLAHVDLIEKLLNYAPLEK
;
A
#
# COMPACT_ATOMS: atom_id res chain seq x y z
N MET A 1 -24.78 10.02 -17.13
CA MET A 1 -24.89 9.62 -15.71
C MET A 1 -23.81 10.32 -14.89
N PRO A 2 -23.96 11.61 -14.54
CA PRO A 2 -23.13 12.28 -13.56
C PRO A 2 -23.75 12.10 -12.16
N PHE A 3 -23.06 11.37 -11.28
CA PHE A 3 -23.49 11.22 -9.88
C PHE A 3 -22.68 12.19 -9.04
N ASP A 4 -23.29 13.35 -8.81
CA ASP A 4 -22.77 14.47 -8.06
C ASP A 4 -23.48 14.53 -6.70
N GLN A 5 -22.68 14.72 -5.65
CA GLN A 5 -22.99 15.36 -4.36
C GLN A 5 -23.67 14.60 -3.18
N ARG A 6 -22.92 14.66 -2.07
CA ARG A 6 -23.27 14.76 -0.64
C ARG A 6 -23.44 13.46 0.18
N PHE A 7 -22.46 13.21 1.06
CA PHE A 7 -22.67 13.36 2.51
C PHE A 7 -21.45 14.03 3.18
N PRO A 8 -21.66 15.01 4.09
CA PRO A 8 -20.63 15.82 4.76
C PRO A 8 -20.19 15.23 6.11
N ALA A 9 -19.11 15.81 6.67
CA ALA A 9 -18.59 15.67 8.04
C ALA A 9 -17.39 14.73 8.28
N TYR A 10 -16.25 15.01 7.63
CA TYR A 10 -14.97 14.80 8.29
C TYR A 10 -14.62 16.09 9.04
N ARG A 11 -14.99 16.12 10.33
CA ARG A 11 -14.63 17.21 11.25
C ARG A 11 -13.17 17.00 11.67
N ALA A 12 -12.31 17.95 11.31
CA ALA A 12 -10.95 18.04 11.81
C ALA A 12 -10.97 18.28 13.33
N HIS A 13 -10.19 17.50 14.07
CA HIS A 13 -9.65 17.90 15.37
C HIS A 13 -8.14 17.76 15.34
N THR A 14 -7.48 18.88 15.62
CA THR A 14 -6.04 19.08 15.67
C THR A 14 -5.51 18.84 17.09
N THR A 15 -4.25 18.38 17.12
CA THR A 15 -3.17 18.63 18.10
C THR A 15 -3.15 17.90 19.46
N ASN A 16 -2.12 17.04 19.57
CA ASN A 16 -1.10 16.93 20.64
C ASN A 16 -1.03 15.60 21.42
N GLY A 17 0.20 15.06 21.47
CA GLY A 17 0.63 13.79 22.07
C GLY A 17 1.16 12.87 20.96
N ALA A 18 2.46 12.78 20.62
CA ALA A 18 3.57 12.45 21.51
C ALA A 18 3.14 11.40 22.55
N ASP A 19 2.94 10.16 22.13
CA ASP A 19 3.97 9.11 22.17
C ASP A 19 3.40 7.78 21.63
N PRO A 20 4.23 6.96 20.98
CA PRO A 20 3.82 5.67 20.43
C PRO A 20 3.59 4.65 21.56
N PRO A 21 2.45 3.95 21.63
CA PRO A 21 2.36 2.81 22.51
C PRO A 21 3.10 1.65 21.83
N SER A 22 4.33 1.43 22.28
CA SER A 22 4.87 0.11 22.56
C SER A 22 4.72 -0.92 21.45
N ALA A 23 5.81 -1.13 20.72
CA ALA A 23 6.47 -2.42 20.66
C ALA A 23 5.71 -3.54 21.41
N ARG A 24 4.75 -4.17 20.73
CA ARG A 24 4.14 -5.44 21.16
C ARG A 24 4.36 -6.42 20.04
N ARG A 25 5.59 -6.95 20.05
CA ARG A 25 6.01 -8.28 19.58
C ARG A 25 5.02 -8.93 18.60
N VAL A 26 5.20 -8.66 17.31
CA VAL A 26 4.84 -9.67 16.31
C VAL A 26 6.11 -10.10 15.58
N ALA A 27 6.95 -10.81 16.33
CA ALA A 27 7.85 -11.79 15.75
C ALA A 27 7.01 -12.94 15.17
N ALA A 28 6.42 -12.73 14.01
CA ALA A 28 5.91 -13.79 13.17
C ALA A 28 6.18 -13.39 11.73
N ARG A 29 7.39 -13.74 11.27
CA ARG A 29 7.83 -13.89 9.89
C ARG A 29 6.68 -13.66 8.91
N VAL A 30 6.57 -12.47 8.33
CA VAL A 30 5.78 -12.31 7.11
C VAL A 30 6.49 -13.17 6.07
N PRO A 31 5.93 -14.32 5.65
CA PRO A 31 6.54 -15.07 4.58
C PRO A 31 6.43 -14.21 3.31
N PRO A 32 7.48 -14.09 2.48
CA PRO A 32 7.33 -13.53 1.16
C PRO A 32 6.56 -14.55 0.33
N SER A 33 5.22 -14.50 0.30
CA SER A 33 4.45 -15.39 -0.57
C SER A 33 2.95 -15.06 -0.75
N SER A 34 2.71 -14.02 -1.56
CA SER A 34 1.76 -14.00 -2.68
C SER A 34 0.24 -13.84 -2.48
N CYS A 35 -0.30 -12.93 -3.29
CA CYS A 35 -1.58 -12.97 -4.00
C CYS A 35 -1.40 -12.18 -5.33
N ARG A 36 -2.25 -12.41 -6.35
CA ARG A 36 -1.95 -12.55 -7.81
C ARG A 36 -1.04 -11.54 -8.55
N ARG A 37 -0.16 -12.08 -9.42
CA ARG A 37 0.80 -11.41 -10.34
C ARG A 37 0.00 -10.33 -11.04
N MET A 38 0.28 -9.07 -10.74
CA MET A 38 0.95 -8.19 -11.69
C MET A 38 1.77 -7.17 -10.92
N ILE A 39 2.98 -6.92 -11.44
CA ILE A 39 3.88 -5.87 -10.96
C ILE A 39 3.13 -4.58 -10.66
N ILE A 40 3.55 -3.87 -9.63
CA ILE A 40 2.92 -2.58 -9.27
C ILE A 40 2.83 -1.69 -10.49
N PRO A 41 1.65 -1.14 -10.77
CA PRO A 41 1.50 -0.21 -11.87
C PRO A 41 2.41 1.00 -11.62
N VAL A 42 3.27 1.30 -12.60
CA VAL A 42 4.24 2.41 -12.53
C VAL A 42 3.53 3.73 -12.19
N ARG A 43 2.33 3.93 -12.75
CA ARG A 43 1.44 5.08 -12.48
C ARG A 43 0.06 4.61 -12.04
N CYS A 44 -0.62 5.40 -11.22
CA CYS A 44 -2.02 5.15 -10.90
C CYS A 44 -2.93 5.40 -12.11
N PHE A 45 -3.85 4.47 -12.37
CA PHE A 45 -4.79 4.52 -13.50
C PHE A 45 -5.73 5.74 -13.51
N THR A 46 -5.94 6.39 -12.37
CA THR A 46 -6.85 7.55 -12.27
C THR A 46 -6.09 8.87 -12.15
N CYS A 47 -5.06 8.93 -11.28
CA CYS A 47 -4.36 10.18 -10.97
C CYS A 47 -3.08 10.39 -11.81
N GLY A 48 -2.57 9.37 -12.50
CA GLY A 48 -1.32 9.44 -13.26
C GLY A 48 -0.04 9.63 -12.43
N LYS A 49 -0.18 9.76 -11.09
CA LYS A 49 0.94 9.88 -10.15
C LYS A 49 1.78 8.61 -10.18
N ILE A 50 3.10 8.77 -10.09
CA ILE A 50 4.05 7.65 -10.03
C ILE A 50 3.89 6.94 -8.67
N VAL A 51 3.59 5.65 -8.72
CA VAL A 51 3.36 4.78 -7.55
C VAL A 51 4.43 3.68 -7.44
N GLY A 52 5.00 3.23 -8.56
CA GLY A 52 5.99 2.14 -8.58
C GLY A 52 7.17 2.34 -7.62
N ASN A 53 7.72 3.55 -7.55
CA ASN A 53 8.91 3.86 -6.72
C ASN A 53 8.65 3.81 -5.20
N LYS A 54 7.39 3.67 -4.76
CA LYS A 54 6.99 3.80 -3.35
C LYS A 54 6.78 2.46 -2.65
N TRP A 55 6.82 1.36 -3.38
CA TRP A 55 6.52 0.04 -2.83
C TRP A 55 7.53 -0.42 -1.78
N GLU A 56 8.82 -0.31 -2.11
CA GLU A 56 9.89 -0.73 -1.21
C GLU A 56 9.86 0.07 0.09
N ALA A 57 9.61 1.38 -0.02
CA ALA A 57 9.43 2.25 1.14
C ALA A 57 8.19 1.87 1.97
N TYR A 58 7.08 1.48 1.33
CA TYR A 58 5.90 0.97 2.02
C TYR A 58 6.18 -0.33 2.79
N LEU A 59 6.89 -1.28 2.18
CA LEU A 59 7.31 -2.51 2.85
C LEU A 59 8.23 -2.24 4.04
N GLY A 60 9.19 -1.32 3.89
CA GLY A 60 10.06 -0.91 5.00
C GLY A 60 9.30 -0.30 6.17
N LEU A 61 8.26 0.50 5.90
CA LEU A 61 7.39 1.08 6.93
C LEU A 61 6.55 0.01 7.64
N LEU A 62 6.03 -0.98 6.90
CA LEU A 62 5.31 -2.10 7.50
C LEU A 62 6.21 -2.96 8.39
N GLN A 63 7.48 -3.18 7.98
CA GLN A 63 8.46 -3.88 8.80
C GLN A 63 8.80 -3.12 10.09
N ALA A 64 8.71 -1.79 10.05
CA ALA A 64 8.89 -0.91 11.21
C ALA A 64 7.63 -0.80 12.10
N GLU A 65 6.63 -1.69 11.94
CA GLU A 65 5.38 -1.74 12.70
C GLU A 65 4.50 -0.48 12.59
N TYR A 66 4.57 0.27 11.48
CA TYR A 66 3.62 1.35 11.20
C TYR A 66 2.26 0.81 10.75
N THR A 67 1.19 1.55 11.07
CA THR A 67 -0.14 1.25 10.52
C THR A 67 -0.16 1.51 9.01
N GLU A 68 -0.95 0.72 8.28
CA GLU A 68 -1.06 0.83 6.82
C GLU A 68 -1.51 2.23 6.38
N GLY A 69 -2.37 2.88 7.18
CA GLY A 69 -2.85 4.23 6.95
C GLY A 69 -1.73 5.26 7.09
N ASP A 70 -1.01 5.23 8.21
CA ASP A 70 0.07 6.18 8.50
C ASP A 70 1.25 6.01 7.53
N ALA A 71 1.54 4.78 7.11
CA ALA A 71 2.56 4.50 6.10
C ALA A 71 2.20 5.13 4.74
N LEU A 72 0.95 5.08 4.31
CA LEU A 72 0.49 5.70 3.07
C LEU A 72 0.50 7.23 3.12
N ASP A 73 0.26 7.79 4.31
CA ASP A 73 0.34 9.22 4.56
C ASP A 73 1.79 9.73 4.57
N ALA A 74 2.72 8.99 5.18
CA ALA A 74 4.15 9.26 5.14
C ALA A 74 4.70 9.26 3.70
N LEU A 75 4.17 8.40 2.83
CA LEU A 75 4.51 8.34 1.40
C LEU A 75 3.87 9.48 0.56
N GLY A 76 3.06 10.34 1.17
CA GLY A 76 2.43 11.50 0.49
C GLY A 76 1.33 11.10 -0.49
N LEU A 77 0.60 10.01 -0.22
CA LEU A 77 -0.52 9.54 -1.04
C LEU A 77 -1.86 9.96 -0.40
N LYS A 78 -2.23 11.23 -0.56
CA LYS A 78 -3.49 11.75 0.02
C LYS A 78 -4.76 11.28 -0.69
N ARG A 79 -4.71 10.98 -1.99
CA ARG A 79 -5.88 10.56 -2.78
C ARG A 79 -6.12 9.05 -2.69
N TYR A 80 -7.38 8.67 -2.47
CA TYR A 80 -7.82 7.27 -2.42
C TYR A 80 -7.46 6.47 -3.68
N CYS A 81 -7.50 7.10 -4.86
CA CYS A 81 -7.20 6.44 -6.13
C CYS A 81 -5.76 5.92 -6.20
N CYS A 82 -4.81 6.68 -5.65
CA CYS A 82 -3.40 6.29 -5.63
C CYS A 82 -3.13 5.32 -4.46
N ARG A 83 -3.90 5.37 -3.34
CA ARG A 83 -3.82 4.40 -2.22
C ARG A 83 -4.29 2.99 -2.61
N ARG A 84 -5.38 2.89 -3.38
CA ARG A 84 -5.92 1.61 -3.86
C ARG A 84 -4.88 0.79 -4.63
N MET A 85 -3.96 1.46 -5.32
CA MET A 85 -2.90 0.80 -6.10
C MET A 85 -1.88 0.07 -5.23
N LEU A 86 -1.64 0.52 -3.99
CA LEU A 86 -0.72 -0.14 -3.05
C LEU A 86 -1.45 -1.14 -2.16
N LEU A 87 -2.64 -0.79 -1.66
CA LEU A 87 -3.42 -1.66 -0.77
C LEU A 87 -3.91 -2.95 -1.44
N ALA A 88 -4.28 -2.88 -2.72
CA ALA A 88 -4.76 -4.04 -3.48
C ALA A 88 -3.68 -4.71 -4.31
N HIS A 89 -2.44 -4.19 -4.29
CA HIS A 89 -1.36 -4.79 -5.04
C HIS A 89 -0.87 -6.03 -4.34
N VAL A 90 -0.62 -7.07 -5.14
CA VAL A 90 0.00 -8.26 -4.60
C VAL A 90 1.01 -8.90 -5.58
N ASP A 91 2.19 -9.24 -5.05
CA ASP A 91 3.33 -9.75 -5.82
C ASP A 91 3.27 -11.28 -6.02
N LEU A 92 3.01 -11.78 -7.25
CA LEU A 92 3.33 -13.20 -7.61
C LEU A 92 4.55 -13.33 -8.52
N ILE A 93 5.30 -12.27 -8.79
CA ILE A 93 6.43 -12.39 -9.73
C ILE A 93 7.37 -13.50 -9.25
N GLU A 94 7.66 -13.52 -7.94
CA GLU A 94 8.44 -14.55 -7.26
C GLU A 94 7.92 -15.97 -7.49
N LYS A 95 6.62 -16.21 -7.29
CA LYS A 95 6.05 -17.56 -7.41
C LYS A 95 6.08 -18.12 -8.81
N LEU A 96 6.16 -17.24 -9.80
CA LEU A 96 5.73 -17.55 -11.14
C LEU A 96 6.96 -17.45 -12.08
N LEU A 97 8.11 -16.95 -11.59
CA LEU A 97 9.48 -17.21 -12.10
C LEU A 97 9.91 -18.67 -11.90
N ASN A 98 9.34 -19.36 -10.92
CA ASN A 98 9.69 -20.75 -10.59
C ASN A 98 9.11 -21.79 -11.58
N TYR A 99 8.24 -21.37 -12.51
CA TYR A 99 7.74 -22.24 -13.57
C TYR A 99 8.57 -22.00 -14.83
N ALA A 100 9.40 -22.98 -15.19
CA ALA A 100 10.10 -22.99 -16.47
C ALA A 100 9.08 -23.11 -17.62
N PRO A 101 9.26 -22.39 -18.74
CA PRO A 101 8.45 -22.60 -19.91
C PRO A 101 8.68 -24.03 -20.42
N LEU A 102 7.60 -24.79 -20.63
CA LEU A 102 7.67 -26.06 -21.35
C LEU A 102 8.11 -25.75 -22.78
N GLU A 103 9.32 -26.17 -23.13
CA GLU A 103 9.85 -26.07 -24.49
C GLU A 103 8.96 -26.88 -25.45
N LYS A 104 8.62 -26.29 -26.59
CA LYS A 104 7.95 -26.94 -27.72
C LYS A 104 8.90 -26.99 -28.89
#